data_AF-A0A1V4E1K1-F1
#
_entry.id   AF-A0A1V4E1K1-F1
#
_cell.length_a   1.000
_cell.length_b   1.000
_cell.length_c   1.000
_cell.angle_alpha   90.00
_cell.angle_beta   90.00
_cell.angle_gamma   90.00
#
_symmetry.space_group_name_H-M   'P 1'
#
loop_
_entity.id
_entity.type
_entity.pdbx_description
1 polymer ?
#
loop_
_entity_poly.entity_id
_entity_poly.type
_entity_poly.pdbx_seq_one_letter_code
_entity_poly.pdbx_strand_id
1 'polypeptide(L)'
;MSRFTEELRDPWALLLGATAAGAAWAVGVPPVGVPVAGVAVWLIKAFASAWQSTGGESRTEPQAPPVAKGSAEEAWLRRAERAAASFADLTASMRGQLLLDRIAAMRPQVDDTVGTLRRLAGHASVTGAALARFDPRFLEQEHVRLTRARQTARQEVAGELDRSIAALDGQREVYDRLSGARERVLARLQSGAISLEGLVARAVEISAMTATSDGAGGGARALDELTSELELTRQSLHEVEEATRQDIGP
;
A
#
# COMPACT_ATOMS: atom_id res chain seq x y z
N MET A 1 31.02 18.12 -26.81
CA MET A 1 30.83 16.85 -27.54
C MET A 1 31.96 15.87 -27.18
N SER A 2 32.03 15.40 -25.93
CA SER A 2 33.14 14.52 -25.48
C SER A 2 32.91 13.79 -24.14
N ARG A 3 31.66 13.61 -23.66
CA ARG A 3 31.37 12.79 -22.45
C ARG A 3 30.90 11.37 -22.73
N PHE A 4 30.52 11.06 -23.97
CA PHE A 4 29.98 9.74 -24.34
C PHE A 4 31.04 8.67 -24.63
N THR A 5 32.30 9.07 -24.82
CA THR A 5 33.38 8.15 -25.19
C THR A 5 34.18 7.61 -24.01
N GLU A 6 34.03 8.18 -22.81
CA GLU A 6 34.70 7.69 -21.60
C GLU A 6 33.89 6.64 -20.84
N GLU A 7 32.57 6.58 -21.05
CA GLU A 7 31.67 5.64 -20.37
C GLU A 7 31.71 4.22 -20.99
N LEU A 8 32.28 4.08 -22.19
CA LEU A 8 32.48 2.77 -22.85
C LEU A 8 33.75 2.04 -22.38
N ARG A 9 34.43 2.57 -21.37
CA ARG A 9 35.66 1.99 -20.81
C ARG A 9 35.46 1.44 -19.39
N ASP A 10 34.24 1.00 -19.07
CA ASP A 10 33.98 0.28 -17.83
C ASP A 10 34.31 -1.22 -18.01
N PRO A 11 35.38 -1.74 -17.36
CA PRO A 11 35.83 -3.13 -17.49
C PRO A 11 34.81 -4.18 -17.03
N TRP A 12 33.70 -3.77 -16.42
CA TRP A 12 32.62 -4.67 -16.00
C TRP A 12 31.56 -4.96 -17.07
N ALA A 13 31.47 -4.14 -18.13
CA ALA A 13 30.56 -4.41 -19.26
C ALA A 13 30.99 -5.65 -20.08
N LEU A 14 32.29 -5.92 -20.14
CA LEU A 14 32.82 -7.11 -20.82
C LEU A 14 32.65 -8.39 -20.01
N LEU A 15 32.63 -8.31 -18.67
CA LEU A 15 32.38 -9.47 -17.80
C LEU A 15 30.90 -9.90 -17.79
N LEU A 16 29.97 -8.97 -17.99
CA LEU A 16 28.54 -9.30 -18.19
C LEU A 16 28.22 -9.72 -19.64
N GLY A 17 28.98 -9.22 -20.63
CA GLY A 17 28.90 -9.73 -22.01
C GLY A 17 29.40 -11.17 -22.13
N ALA A 18 30.43 -11.56 -21.38
CA ALA A 18 31.00 -12.91 -21.41
C ALA A 18 30.15 -13.96 -20.66
N THR A 19 29.41 -13.58 -19.61
CA THR A 19 28.51 -14.51 -18.90
C THR A 19 27.18 -14.73 -19.62
N ALA A 20 26.74 -13.79 -20.49
CA ALA A 20 25.60 -13.98 -21.38
C ALA A 20 25.90 -14.89 -22.60
N ALA A 21 27.18 -15.16 -22.91
CA ALA A 21 27.57 -16.07 -23.99
C ALA A 21 27.80 -17.53 -23.52
N GLY A 22 27.92 -17.78 -22.21
CA GLY A 22 28.32 -19.09 -21.66
C GLY A 22 27.18 -20.04 -21.25
N ALA A 23 25.95 -19.56 -21.08
CA ALA A 23 24.82 -20.40 -20.66
C ALA A 23 23.90 -20.85 -21.82
N ALA A 24 24.26 -20.56 -23.06
CA ALA A 24 23.44 -20.85 -24.25
C ALA A 24 23.74 -22.21 -24.92
N TRP A 25 24.71 -22.99 -24.43
CA TRP A 25 25.17 -24.23 -25.11
C TRP A 25 24.73 -25.54 -24.46
N ALA A 26 23.89 -25.51 -23.42
CA ALA A 26 23.52 -26.72 -22.67
C ALA A 26 22.06 -27.18 -22.83
N VAL A 27 21.18 -26.41 -23.48
CA VAL A 27 19.80 -26.85 -23.71
C VAL A 27 19.38 -26.41 -25.12
N GLY A 28 19.33 -27.37 -26.05
CA GLY A 28 18.95 -27.15 -27.45
C GLY A 28 17.49 -26.75 -27.61
N VAL A 29 17.18 -25.47 -27.36
CA VAL A 29 15.85 -24.88 -27.53
C VAL A 29 15.85 -23.94 -28.75
N PRO A 30 14.88 -24.06 -29.68
CA PRO A 30 14.81 -23.24 -30.90
C PRO A 30 14.49 -21.75 -30.63
N PRO A 31 14.95 -20.81 -31.49
CA PRO A 31 15.08 -19.39 -31.17
C PRO A 31 13.84 -18.59 -31.57
N VAL A 32 12.73 -18.70 -30.83
CA VAL A 32 11.60 -17.79 -30.97
C VAL A 32 11.04 -17.43 -29.60
N GLY A 33 11.45 -16.28 -29.08
CA GLY A 33 10.87 -15.69 -27.87
C GLY A 33 11.87 -14.83 -27.13
N VAL A 34 11.38 -13.72 -26.55
CA VAL A 34 12.07 -12.71 -25.71
C VAL A 34 12.61 -11.53 -26.54
N PRO A 35 12.13 -10.28 -26.26
CA PRO A 35 12.14 -9.72 -24.91
C PRO A 35 10.86 -9.06 -24.39
N VAL A 36 10.40 -9.57 -23.23
CA VAL A 36 9.67 -8.82 -22.18
C VAL A 36 10.67 -8.09 -21.23
N ALA A 37 11.97 -8.20 -21.48
CA ALA A 37 13.02 -7.70 -20.58
C ALA A 37 13.18 -6.16 -20.54
N GLY A 38 12.59 -5.42 -21.49
CA GLY A 38 12.77 -3.95 -21.56
C GLY A 38 12.04 -3.17 -20.47
N VAL A 39 10.86 -3.64 -20.04
CA VAL A 39 9.98 -2.89 -19.11
C VAL A 39 10.41 -3.07 -17.65
N ALA A 40 10.93 -4.26 -17.29
CA ALA A 40 11.43 -4.54 -15.95
C ALA A 40 12.64 -3.67 -15.58
N VAL A 41 13.58 -3.46 -16.52
CA VAL A 41 14.77 -2.63 -16.30
C VAL A 41 14.41 -1.15 -16.12
N TRP A 42 13.36 -0.68 -16.80
CA TRP A 42 12.90 0.71 -16.66
C TRP A 42 12.16 0.97 -15.34
N LEU A 43 11.37 -0.02 -14.87
CA LEU A 43 10.71 0.04 -13.56
C LEU A 43 11.72 0.00 -12.40
N ILE A 44 12.78 -0.80 -12.51
CA ILE A 44 13.83 -0.89 -11.49
C ILE A 44 14.68 0.40 -11.46
N LYS A 45 14.96 1.03 -12.62
CA LYS A 45 15.74 2.27 -12.68
C LYS A 45 14.99 3.48 -12.12
N ALA A 46 13.67 3.55 -12.31
CA ALA A 46 12.83 4.58 -11.68
C ALA A 46 12.78 4.40 -10.15
N PHE A 47 12.70 3.16 -9.68
CA PHE A 47 12.72 2.79 -8.26
C PHE A 47 14.05 3.14 -7.58
N ALA A 48 15.19 2.96 -8.27
CA ALA A 48 16.50 3.36 -7.75
C ALA A 48 16.70 4.89 -7.69
N SER A 49 16.17 5.65 -8.65
CA SER A 49 16.33 7.11 -8.70
C SER A 49 15.54 7.86 -7.63
N ALA A 50 14.39 7.30 -7.20
CA ALA A 50 13.62 7.83 -6.07
C ALA A 50 14.31 7.53 -4.73
N TRP A 51 15.12 6.47 -4.65
CA TRP A 51 15.79 6.06 -3.41
C TRP A 51 17.15 6.75 -3.19
N GLN A 52 17.89 7.09 -4.26
CA GLN A 52 19.25 7.65 -4.13
C GLN A 52 19.33 9.16 -3.88
N SER A 53 18.24 9.92 -3.99
CA SER A 53 18.28 11.37 -3.74
C SER A 53 18.11 11.78 -2.26
N THR A 54 17.94 10.82 -1.35
CA THR A 54 17.77 11.08 0.10
C THR A 54 18.82 10.31 0.93
N GLY A 55 20.06 10.28 0.46
CA GLY A 55 21.19 9.69 1.16
C GLY A 55 21.96 10.72 2.00
N GLY A 56 21.50 10.96 3.23
CA GLY A 56 22.25 11.61 4.30
C GLY A 56 22.00 10.87 5.60
N GLU A 57 23.06 10.24 6.14
CA GLU A 57 23.09 9.31 7.26
C GLU A 57 22.15 9.64 8.44
N SER A 58 21.26 8.70 8.78
CA SER A 58 20.86 8.35 10.15
C SER A 58 19.95 7.12 10.14
N ARG A 59 20.32 6.09 10.91
CA ARG A 59 19.51 4.91 11.26
C ARG A 59 18.12 5.36 11.73
N THR A 60 17.14 5.34 10.83
CA THR A 60 15.74 5.69 11.13
C THR A 60 14.88 4.57 10.60
N GLU A 61 13.90 4.15 11.40
CA GLU A 61 12.86 3.20 11.02
C GLU A 61 12.34 3.49 9.60
N PRO A 62 11.91 2.48 8.82
CA PRO A 62 11.41 2.68 7.46
C PRO A 62 10.32 3.73 7.46
N GLN A 63 10.65 4.93 6.97
CA GLN A 63 9.74 6.06 6.99
C GLN A 63 8.60 5.73 6.03
N ALA A 64 7.39 5.61 6.58
CA ALA A 64 6.21 5.24 5.80
C ALA A 64 6.07 6.15 4.58
N PRO A 65 5.70 5.62 3.40
CA PRO A 65 5.60 6.41 2.18
C PRO A 65 4.64 7.61 2.39
N PRO A 66 4.96 8.79 1.82
CA PRO A 66 4.17 9.99 2.06
C PRO A 66 2.75 9.83 1.51
N VAL A 67 1.76 10.24 2.30
CA VAL A 67 0.35 10.23 1.90
C VAL A 67 0.07 11.38 0.93
N ALA A 68 -0.67 11.11 -0.15
CA ALA A 68 -0.98 12.11 -1.15
C ALA A 68 -1.92 13.19 -0.58
N LYS A 69 -1.56 14.47 -0.75
CA LYS A 69 -2.37 15.60 -0.27
C LYS A 69 -3.70 15.69 -1.01
N GLY A 70 -4.78 15.95 -0.28
CA GLY A 70 -6.13 16.07 -0.81
C GLY A 70 -6.79 14.74 -1.18
N SER A 71 -6.16 13.60 -0.88
CA SER A 71 -6.69 12.28 -1.19
C SER A 71 -7.71 11.81 -0.15
N ALA A 72 -8.51 10.79 -0.51
CA ALA A 72 -9.43 10.15 0.41
C ALA A 72 -8.68 9.46 1.57
N GLU A 73 -7.51 8.88 1.26
CA GLU A 73 -6.61 8.25 2.22
C GLU A 73 -6.18 9.26 3.31
N GLU A 74 -5.80 10.48 2.92
CA GLU A 74 -5.41 11.55 3.84
C GLU A 74 -6.58 12.00 4.72
N ALA A 75 -7.79 12.09 4.15
CA ALA A 75 -8.98 12.47 4.89
C ALA A 75 -9.31 11.48 6.03
N TRP A 76 -9.26 10.18 5.74
CA TRP A 76 -9.49 9.13 6.74
C TRP A 76 -8.36 9.03 7.76
N LEU A 77 -7.12 9.15 7.32
CA LEU A 77 -5.98 9.16 8.25
C LEU A 77 -6.06 10.34 9.23
N ARG A 78 -6.40 11.55 8.76
CA ARG A 78 -6.60 12.71 9.63
C ARG A 78 -7.75 12.53 10.62
N ARG A 79 -8.76 11.73 10.28
CA ARG A 79 -9.86 11.40 11.22
C ARG A 79 -9.35 10.48 12.33
N ALA A 80 -8.63 9.41 11.96
CA ALA A 80 -8.01 8.50 12.91
C ALA A 80 -7.02 9.21 13.86
N GLU A 81 -6.15 10.08 13.33
CA GLU A 81 -5.19 10.86 14.11
C GLU A 81 -5.89 11.81 15.09
N ARG A 82 -6.98 12.46 14.67
CA ARG A 82 -7.79 13.31 15.55
C ARG A 82 -8.49 12.51 16.65
N ALA A 83 -9.00 11.32 16.34
CA ALA A 83 -9.60 10.44 17.33
C ALA A 83 -8.57 10.01 18.38
N ALA A 84 -7.37 9.58 17.95
CA ALA A 84 -6.29 9.21 18.87
C ALA A 84 -5.82 10.40 19.74
N ALA A 85 -5.68 11.60 19.16
CA ALA A 85 -5.36 12.80 19.93
C ALA A 85 -6.45 13.11 20.98
N SER A 86 -7.73 13.01 20.59
CA SER A 86 -8.86 13.21 21.50
C SER A 86 -8.87 12.16 22.63
N PHE A 87 -8.55 10.90 22.32
CA PHE A 87 -8.40 9.84 23.31
C PHE A 87 -7.27 10.14 24.31
N ALA A 88 -6.13 10.62 23.82
CA ALA A 88 -4.99 11.00 24.65
C ALA A 88 -5.31 12.19 25.56
N ASP A 89 -6.03 13.20 25.06
CA ASP A 89 -6.47 14.36 25.82
C ASP A 89 -7.48 13.99 26.91
N LEU A 90 -8.46 13.14 26.57
CA LEU A 90 -9.42 12.60 27.55
C LEU A 90 -8.71 11.84 28.66
N THR A 91 -7.81 10.94 28.30
CA THR A 91 -7.01 10.18 29.28
C THR A 91 -6.18 11.12 30.17
N ALA A 92 -5.58 12.17 29.60
CA ALA A 92 -4.82 13.15 30.37
C ALA A 92 -5.72 13.93 31.35
N SER A 93 -6.95 14.27 30.95
CA SER A 93 -7.91 15.01 31.78
C SER A 93 -8.50 14.20 32.94
N MET A 94 -8.56 12.87 32.80
CA MET A 94 -9.08 11.94 33.82
C MET A 94 -8.04 11.56 34.88
N ARG A 95 -6.85 12.18 34.86
CA ARG A 95 -5.74 11.83 35.75
C ARG A 95 -6.14 12.00 37.22
N GLY A 96 -6.21 10.88 37.96
CA GLY A 96 -6.62 10.84 39.37
C GLY A 96 -7.96 10.12 39.65
N GLN A 97 -8.66 9.62 38.62
CA GLN A 97 -9.91 8.86 38.77
C GLN A 97 -9.69 7.33 38.81
N LEU A 98 -10.55 6.61 39.53
CA LEU A 98 -10.40 5.18 39.91
C LEU A 98 -10.39 4.16 38.75
N LEU A 99 -10.52 4.60 37.49
CA LEU A 99 -10.51 3.74 36.29
C LEU A 99 -9.52 4.21 35.22
N LEU A 100 -8.69 5.21 35.54
CA LEU A 100 -7.71 5.80 34.62
C LEU A 100 -6.70 4.78 34.11
N ASP A 101 -6.17 3.93 34.99
CA ASP A 101 -5.03 3.06 34.65
C ASP A 101 -5.37 2.09 33.51
N ARG A 102 -6.64 1.65 33.43
CA ARG A 102 -7.12 0.76 32.38
C ARG A 102 -7.37 1.49 31.06
N ILE A 103 -7.90 2.72 31.08
CA ILE A 103 -8.06 3.55 29.87
C ILE A 103 -6.69 4.00 29.35
N ALA A 104 -5.80 4.40 30.24
CA ALA A 104 -4.44 4.80 29.91
C ALA A 104 -3.61 3.64 29.33
N ALA A 105 -3.86 2.40 29.78
CA ALA A 105 -3.22 1.21 29.22
C ALA A 105 -3.58 0.96 27.74
N MET A 106 -4.71 1.50 27.23
CA MET A 106 -5.09 1.35 25.82
C MET A 106 -4.40 2.36 24.89
N ARG A 107 -3.74 3.40 25.44
CA ARG A 107 -3.11 4.45 24.63
C ARG A 107 -2.04 3.93 23.66
N PRO A 108 -1.09 3.05 24.08
CA PRO A 108 -0.12 2.48 23.14
C PRO A 108 -0.79 1.72 21.99
N GLN A 109 -1.88 0.99 22.28
CA GLN A 109 -2.61 0.22 21.27
C GLN A 109 -3.33 1.15 20.26
N VAL A 110 -3.85 2.29 20.70
CA VAL A 110 -4.43 3.33 19.84
C VAL A 110 -3.34 3.95 18.95
N ASP A 111 -2.19 4.29 19.52
CA ASP A 111 -1.06 4.87 18.80
C ASP A 111 -0.51 3.89 17.74
N ASP A 112 -0.40 2.59 18.08
CA ASP A 112 0.01 1.52 17.16
C ASP A 112 -0.99 1.33 16.01
N THR A 113 -2.29 1.43 16.31
CA THR A 113 -3.36 1.36 15.31
C THR A 113 -3.24 2.52 14.32
N VAL A 114 -3.05 3.74 14.81
CA VAL A 114 -2.82 4.92 13.94
C VAL A 114 -1.53 4.76 13.12
N GLY A 115 -0.47 4.23 13.72
CA GLY A 115 0.78 3.92 13.00
C GLY A 115 0.56 2.94 11.85
N THR A 116 -0.26 1.93 12.05
CA THR A 116 -0.65 0.96 11.02
C THR A 116 -1.50 1.61 9.93
N LEU A 117 -2.50 2.42 10.30
CA LEU A 117 -3.31 3.17 9.35
C LEU A 117 -2.47 4.15 8.52
N ARG A 118 -1.44 4.77 9.12
CA ARG A 118 -0.51 5.66 8.40
C ARG A 118 0.28 4.90 7.34
N ARG A 119 0.81 3.71 7.67
CA ARG A 119 1.51 2.85 6.69
C ARG A 119 0.58 2.45 5.55
N LEU A 120 -0.64 2.00 5.87
CA LEU A 120 -1.66 1.63 4.88
C LEU A 120 -2.03 2.79 3.96
N ALA A 121 -2.23 3.99 4.51
CA ALA A 121 -2.54 5.19 3.74
C ALA A 121 -1.38 5.59 2.80
N GLY A 122 -0.13 5.42 3.26
CA GLY A 122 1.05 5.60 2.43
C GLY A 122 1.08 4.61 1.25
N HIS A 123 0.85 3.32 1.50
CA HIS A 123 0.78 2.30 0.45
C HIS A 123 -0.34 2.59 -0.56
N ALA A 124 -1.55 2.92 -0.09
CA ALA A 124 -2.67 3.28 -0.96
C ALA A 124 -2.37 4.54 -1.79
N SER A 125 -1.63 5.51 -1.25
CA SER A 125 -1.20 6.70 -1.99
C SER A 125 -0.21 6.37 -3.11
N VAL A 126 0.76 5.48 -2.85
CA VAL A 126 1.70 5.01 -3.88
C VAL A 126 0.97 4.22 -4.97
N THR A 127 0.05 3.32 -4.58
CA THR A 127 -0.78 2.58 -5.54
C THR A 127 -1.67 3.52 -6.35
N GLY A 128 -2.26 4.53 -5.72
CA GLY A 128 -3.03 5.57 -6.40
C GLY A 128 -2.19 6.36 -7.42
N ALA A 129 -0.96 6.72 -7.06
CA ALA A 129 -0.04 7.39 -7.97
C ALA A 129 0.40 6.50 -9.14
N ALA A 130 0.55 5.19 -8.91
CA ALA A 130 0.82 4.23 -9.97
C ALA A 130 -0.39 4.07 -10.91
N LEU A 131 -1.60 3.93 -10.36
CA LEU A 131 -2.85 3.85 -11.11
C LEU A 131 -3.11 5.09 -11.97
N ALA A 132 -2.75 6.28 -11.47
CA ALA A 132 -2.89 7.53 -12.22
C ALA A 132 -2.06 7.59 -13.51
N ARG A 133 -1.08 6.69 -13.69
CA ARG A 133 -0.31 6.56 -14.93
C ARG A 133 -1.02 5.73 -16.00
N PHE A 134 -2.01 4.93 -15.61
CA PHE A 134 -2.83 4.17 -16.54
C PHE A 134 -4.00 5.03 -17.02
N ASP A 135 -4.26 5.01 -18.33
CA ASP A 135 -5.48 5.56 -18.90
C ASP A 135 -6.42 4.40 -19.24
N PRO A 136 -7.39 4.05 -18.36
CA PRO A 136 -8.28 2.92 -18.59
C PRO A 136 -9.20 3.14 -19.80
N ARG A 137 -9.50 4.40 -20.16
CA ARG A 137 -10.31 4.69 -21.35
C ARG A 137 -9.51 4.44 -22.61
N PHE A 138 -8.24 4.83 -22.62
CA PHE A 138 -7.35 4.53 -23.73
C PHE A 138 -7.17 3.02 -23.91
N LEU A 139 -6.93 2.26 -22.82
CA LEU A 139 -6.78 0.80 -22.89
C LEU A 139 -8.02 0.13 -23.49
N GLU A 140 -9.22 0.52 -23.07
CA GLU A 140 -10.48 -0.02 -23.60
C GLU A 140 -10.68 0.35 -25.09
N GLN A 141 -10.42 1.60 -25.46
CA GLN A 141 -10.54 2.06 -26.85
C GLN A 141 -9.56 1.33 -27.76
N GLU A 142 -8.33 1.16 -27.31
CA GLU A 142 -7.26 0.51 -28.05
C GLU A 142 -7.54 -1.00 -28.19
N HIS A 143 -8.04 -1.63 -27.14
CA HIS A 143 -8.50 -3.02 -27.19
C HIS A 143 -9.60 -3.19 -28.26
N VAL A 144 -10.66 -2.38 -28.22
CA VAL A 144 -11.74 -2.41 -29.22
C VAL A 144 -11.21 -2.17 -30.64
N ARG A 145 -10.25 -1.24 -30.80
CA ARG A 145 -9.60 -0.95 -32.08
C ARG A 145 -8.86 -2.17 -32.62
N LEU A 146 -8.03 -2.80 -31.80
CA LEU A 146 -7.23 -3.97 -32.20
C LEU A 146 -8.11 -5.19 -32.46
N THR A 147 -9.15 -5.43 -31.67
CA THR A 147 -10.11 -6.52 -31.92
C THR A 147 -10.81 -6.34 -33.27
N ARG A 148 -11.22 -5.11 -33.62
CA ARG A 148 -11.80 -4.83 -34.95
C ARG A 148 -10.79 -5.02 -36.07
N ALA A 149 -9.56 -4.52 -35.90
CA ALA A 149 -8.49 -4.72 -36.88
C ALA A 149 -8.22 -6.22 -37.11
N ARG A 150 -8.24 -7.02 -36.04
CA ARG A 150 -8.04 -8.47 -36.07
C ARG A 150 -9.11 -9.23 -36.84
N GLN A 151 -10.36 -8.76 -36.81
CA GLN A 151 -11.47 -9.36 -37.57
C GLN A 151 -11.28 -9.22 -39.09
N THR A 152 -10.62 -8.16 -39.53
CA THR A 152 -10.39 -7.87 -40.96
C THR A 152 -8.97 -8.20 -41.44
N ALA A 153 -8.09 -8.65 -40.54
CA ALA A 153 -6.67 -8.85 -40.82
C ALA A 153 -6.40 -10.13 -41.62
N ARG A 154 -5.37 -10.07 -42.48
CA ARG A 154 -4.81 -11.25 -43.14
C ARG A 154 -4.03 -12.11 -42.14
N GLN A 155 -3.87 -13.41 -42.44
CA GLN A 155 -3.20 -14.35 -41.53
C GLN A 155 -1.78 -13.93 -41.12
N GLU A 156 -1.05 -13.24 -42.00
CA GLU A 156 0.31 -12.75 -41.73
C GLU A 156 0.37 -11.74 -40.56
N VAL A 157 -0.68 -10.93 -40.38
CA VAL A 157 -0.74 -9.85 -39.37
C VAL A 157 -1.57 -10.27 -38.15
N ALA A 158 -2.42 -11.30 -38.30
CA ALA A 158 -3.29 -11.82 -37.25
C ALA A 158 -2.54 -12.17 -35.96
N GLY A 159 -1.39 -12.86 -36.06
CA GLY A 159 -0.61 -13.25 -34.89
C GLY A 159 0.05 -12.08 -34.15
N GLU A 160 0.37 -10.99 -34.85
CA GLU A 160 0.91 -9.76 -34.24
C GLU A 160 -0.19 -9.01 -33.47
N LEU A 161 -1.38 -8.94 -34.07
CA LEU A 161 -2.56 -8.35 -33.43
C LEU A 161 -2.99 -9.15 -32.19
N ASP A 162 -2.98 -10.49 -32.26
CA ASP A 162 -3.30 -11.35 -31.13
C ASP A 162 -2.31 -11.14 -29.96
N ARG A 163 -1.01 -10.99 -30.26
CA ARG A 163 0.00 -10.65 -29.24
C ARG A 163 -0.20 -9.27 -28.63
N SER A 164 -0.61 -8.30 -29.45
CA SER A 164 -0.89 -6.93 -28.99
C SER A 164 -2.13 -6.88 -28.09
N ILE A 165 -3.19 -7.61 -28.46
CA ILE A 165 -4.41 -7.75 -27.65
C ILE A 165 -4.08 -8.40 -26.31
N ALA A 166 -3.36 -9.52 -26.32
CA ALA A 166 -2.95 -10.20 -25.08
C ALA A 166 -2.11 -9.31 -24.15
N ALA A 167 -1.25 -8.45 -24.71
CA ALA A 167 -0.48 -7.49 -23.92
C ALA A 167 -1.37 -6.41 -23.26
N LEU A 168 -2.41 -5.93 -23.95
CA LEU A 168 -3.37 -4.98 -23.37
C LEU A 168 -4.23 -5.64 -22.30
N ASP A 169 -4.66 -6.89 -22.51
CA ASP A 169 -5.41 -7.65 -21.51
C ASP A 169 -4.59 -7.82 -20.23
N GLY A 170 -3.30 -8.13 -20.35
CA GLY A 170 -2.39 -8.19 -19.20
C GLY A 170 -2.24 -6.85 -18.47
N GLN A 171 -2.20 -5.73 -19.21
CA GLN A 171 -2.16 -4.40 -18.59
C GLN A 171 -3.45 -4.08 -17.83
N ARG A 172 -4.62 -4.43 -18.41
CA ARG A 172 -5.93 -4.25 -17.77
C ARG A 172 -6.05 -5.09 -16.50
N GLU A 173 -5.61 -6.35 -16.54
CA GLU A 173 -5.66 -7.23 -15.37
C GLU A 173 -4.83 -6.66 -14.20
N VAL A 174 -3.64 -6.12 -14.49
CA VAL A 174 -2.80 -5.46 -13.49
C VAL A 174 -3.49 -4.21 -12.92
N TYR A 175 -4.10 -3.40 -13.79
CA TYR A 175 -4.85 -2.22 -13.36
C TYR A 175 -6.00 -2.61 -12.42
N ASP A 176 -6.82 -3.58 -12.80
CA ASP A 176 -7.99 -4.04 -12.03
C ASP A 176 -7.57 -4.62 -10.67
N ARG A 177 -6.45 -5.36 -10.63
CA ARG A 177 -5.88 -5.90 -9.39
C ARG A 177 -5.42 -4.79 -8.46
N LEU A 178 -4.71 -3.78 -8.99
CA LEU A 178 -4.22 -2.65 -8.22
C LEU A 178 -5.35 -1.73 -7.73
N SER A 179 -6.37 -1.48 -8.55
CA SER A 179 -7.53 -0.68 -8.16
C SER A 179 -8.33 -1.38 -7.07
N GLY A 180 -8.59 -2.68 -7.22
CA GLY A 180 -9.25 -3.48 -6.19
C GLY A 180 -8.47 -3.56 -4.89
N ALA A 181 -7.13 -3.65 -4.94
CA ALA A 181 -6.28 -3.57 -3.75
C ALA A 181 -6.40 -2.21 -3.05
N ARG A 182 -6.35 -1.10 -3.80
CA ARG A 182 -6.51 0.26 -3.25
C ARG A 182 -7.87 0.46 -2.60
N GLU A 183 -8.95 -0.01 -3.23
CA GLU A 183 -10.31 0.07 -2.68
C GLU A 183 -10.45 -0.68 -1.36
N ARG A 184 -9.88 -1.89 -1.26
CA ARG A 184 -9.84 -2.66 -0.02
C ARG A 184 -9.10 -1.91 1.10
N VAL A 185 -7.95 -1.30 0.79
CA VAL A 185 -7.19 -0.50 1.77
C VAL A 185 -7.99 0.74 2.21
N LEU A 186 -8.65 1.43 1.29
CA LEU A 186 -9.50 2.58 1.62
C LEU A 186 -10.66 2.20 2.54
N ALA A 187 -11.35 1.09 2.25
CA ALA A 187 -12.40 0.58 3.12
C ALA A 187 -11.86 0.26 4.52
N ARG A 188 -10.63 -0.26 4.62
CA ARG A 188 -9.98 -0.55 5.90
C ARG A 188 -9.58 0.71 6.67
N LEU A 189 -9.07 1.73 5.99
CA LEU A 189 -8.78 3.03 6.60
C LEU A 189 -10.05 3.67 7.16
N GLN A 190 -11.14 3.62 6.40
CA GLN A 190 -12.44 4.11 6.84
C GLN A 190 -12.94 3.35 8.08
N SER A 191 -12.92 2.01 8.04
CA SER A 191 -13.33 1.19 9.18
C SER A 191 -12.48 1.47 10.41
N GLY A 192 -11.16 1.55 10.28
CA GLY A 192 -10.25 1.81 11.40
C GLY A 192 -10.45 3.20 12.02
N ALA A 193 -10.66 4.23 11.18
CA ALA A 193 -10.98 5.57 11.67
C ALA A 193 -12.32 5.59 12.44
N ILE A 194 -13.36 4.92 11.93
CA ILE A 194 -14.67 4.84 12.60
C ILE A 194 -14.56 4.09 13.93
N SER A 195 -13.82 2.98 13.98
CA SER A 195 -13.59 2.23 15.23
C SER A 195 -12.89 3.08 16.29
N LEU A 196 -11.86 3.86 15.91
CA LEU A 196 -11.19 4.78 16.83
C LEU A 196 -12.12 5.91 17.31
N GLU A 197 -12.96 6.45 16.43
CA GLU A 197 -13.98 7.44 16.82
C GLU A 197 -15.00 6.84 17.82
N GLY A 198 -15.42 5.59 17.61
CA GLY A 198 -16.27 4.85 18.54
C GLY A 198 -15.61 4.64 19.91
N LEU A 199 -14.31 4.29 19.93
CA LEU A 199 -13.52 4.15 21.14
C LEU A 199 -13.51 5.44 21.98
N VAL A 200 -13.31 6.59 21.31
CA VAL A 200 -13.37 7.91 21.95
C VAL A 200 -14.75 8.17 22.53
N ALA A 201 -15.82 7.94 21.76
CA ALA A 201 -17.19 8.14 22.24
C ALA A 201 -17.49 7.31 23.50
N ARG A 202 -17.03 6.06 23.53
CA ARG A 202 -17.21 5.18 24.68
C ARG A 202 -16.35 5.58 25.88
N ALA A 203 -15.13 6.07 25.65
CA ALA A 203 -14.29 6.63 26.71
C ALA A 203 -14.93 7.87 27.36
N VAL A 204 -15.54 8.75 26.55
CA VAL A 204 -16.33 9.90 27.04
C VAL A 204 -17.51 9.44 27.86
N GLU A 205 -18.24 8.41 27.41
CA GLU A 205 -19.39 7.86 28.14
C GLU A 205 -18.97 7.28 29.51
N ILE A 206 -17.88 6.51 29.56
CA ILE A 206 -17.34 5.99 30.82
C ILE A 206 -16.93 7.14 31.75
N SER A 207 -16.27 8.17 31.23
CA SER A 207 -15.90 9.37 31.99
C SER A 207 -17.13 10.05 32.61
N ALA A 208 -18.18 10.27 31.80
CA ALA A 208 -19.42 10.86 32.25
C ALA A 208 -20.11 10.01 33.33
N MET A 209 -20.18 8.68 33.15
CA MET A 209 -20.75 7.76 34.13
C MET A 209 -19.98 7.76 35.46
N THR A 210 -18.65 7.85 35.43
CA THR A 210 -17.84 7.91 36.65
C THR A 210 -17.97 9.24 37.39
N ALA A 211 -18.26 10.33 36.68
CA ALA A 211 -18.55 11.62 37.30
C ALA A 211 -19.93 11.63 38.00
N THR A 212 -20.88 10.81 37.54
CA THR A 212 -22.25 10.76 38.07
C THR A 212 -22.51 9.60 39.02
N SER A 213 -21.64 8.57 39.06
CA SER A 213 -21.91 7.30 39.76
C SER A 213 -20.81 6.97 40.77
N ASP A 214 -21.16 6.89 42.04
CA ASP A 214 -20.28 6.49 43.16
C ASP A 214 -20.07 4.95 43.24
N GLY A 215 -20.18 4.25 42.10
CA GLY A 215 -20.30 2.79 42.04
C GLY A 215 -19.31 2.12 41.08
N ALA A 216 -18.26 1.50 41.63
CA ALA A 216 -17.10 0.93 40.92
C ALA A 216 -17.37 -0.25 39.96
N GLY A 217 -18.60 -0.76 39.86
CA GLY A 217 -18.90 -2.03 39.16
C GLY A 217 -19.23 -1.92 37.67
N GLY A 218 -19.71 -0.76 37.18
CA GLY A 218 -20.17 -0.60 35.80
C GLY A 218 -19.06 -0.33 34.79
N GLY A 219 -18.08 0.50 35.18
CA GLY A 219 -16.97 0.89 34.30
C GLY A 219 -16.00 -0.27 33.98
N ALA A 220 -15.81 -1.21 34.91
CA ALA A 220 -14.93 -2.36 34.70
C ALA A 220 -15.41 -3.30 33.58
N ARG A 221 -16.72 -3.56 33.47
CA ARG A 221 -17.27 -4.39 32.37
C ARG A 221 -17.18 -3.68 31.01
N ALA A 222 -17.45 -2.38 30.97
CA ALA A 222 -17.32 -1.60 29.75
C ALA A 222 -15.87 -1.56 29.22
N LEU A 223 -14.89 -1.60 30.12
CA LEU A 223 -13.46 -1.66 29.80
C LEU A 223 -12.99 -3.03 29.29
N ASP A 224 -13.55 -4.12 29.81
CA ASP A 224 -13.24 -5.48 29.32
C ASP A 224 -13.83 -5.72 27.92
N GLU A 225 -15.01 -5.17 27.64
CA GLU A 225 -15.62 -5.16 26.30
C GLU A 225 -14.73 -4.39 25.32
N LEU A 226 -14.24 -3.19 25.70
CA LEU A 226 -13.32 -2.38 24.89
C LEU A 226 -12.01 -3.11 24.57
N THR A 227 -11.46 -3.80 25.57
CA THR A 227 -10.20 -4.57 25.41
C THR A 227 -10.42 -5.69 24.38
N SER A 228 -11.59 -6.34 24.43
CA SER A 228 -11.94 -7.42 23.51
C SER A 228 -12.18 -6.93 22.08
N GLU A 229 -12.89 -5.80 21.90
CA GLU A 229 -13.12 -5.20 20.58
C GLU A 229 -11.82 -4.70 19.94
N LEU A 230 -10.89 -4.18 20.74
CA LEU A 230 -9.59 -3.72 20.28
C LEU A 230 -8.69 -4.88 19.83
N GLU A 231 -8.64 -5.98 20.58
CA GLU A 231 -7.91 -7.19 20.15
C GLU A 231 -8.51 -7.80 18.89
N LEU A 232 -9.85 -7.82 18.74
CA LEU A 232 -10.51 -8.26 17.51
C LEU A 232 -10.17 -7.37 16.31
N THR A 233 -10.11 -6.06 16.53
CA THR A 233 -9.71 -5.09 15.48
C THR A 233 -8.25 -5.26 15.10
N ARG A 234 -7.37 -5.51 16.07
CA ARG A 234 -5.93 -5.75 15.86
C ARG A 234 -5.69 -7.06 15.12
N GLN A 235 -6.34 -8.13 15.55
CA GLN A 235 -6.24 -9.44 14.92
C GLN A 235 -6.69 -9.36 13.45
N SER A 236 -7.84 -8.76 13.19
CA SER A 236 -8.33 -8.58 11.82
C SER A 236 -7.45 -7.62 11.00
N LEU A 237 -6.75 -6.65 11.61
CA LEU A 237 -5.77 -5.81 10.91
C LEU A 237 -4.53 -6.61 10.51
N HIS A 238 -4.05 -7.49 11.39
CA HIS A 238 -2.86 -8.30 11.14
C HIS A 238 -3.11 -9.37 10.07
N GLU A 239 -4.24 -10.08 10.13
CA GLU A 239 -4.66 -11.06 9.12
C GLU A 239 -4.78 -10.43 7.73
N VAL A 240 -5.24 -9.17 7.66
CA VAL A 240 -5.36 -8.43 6.40
C VAL A 240 -4.01 -7.92 5.89
N GLU A 241 -3.09 -7.52 6.77
CA GLU A 241 -1.73 -7.17 6.39
C GLU A 241 -1.02 -8.37 5.76
N GLU A 242 -1.20 -9.56 6.35
CA GLU A 242 -0.61 -10.80 5.87
C GLU A 242 -1.21 -11.24 4.53
N ALA A 243 -2.53 -11.13 4.36
CA ALA A 243 -3.21 -11.36 3.09
C ALA A 243 -2.77 -10.36 2.00
N THR A 244 -2.60 -9.09 2.36
CA THR A 244 -2.14 -8.04 1.43
C THR A 244 -0.68 -8.28 1.01
N ARG A 245 0.16 -8.76 1.93
CA ARG A 245 1.56 -9.13 1.64
C ARG A 245 1.66 -10.36 0.74
N GLN A 246 0.77 -11.35 0.93
CA GLN A 246 0.69 -12.53 0.06
C GLN A 246 0.17 -12.20 -1.34
N ASP A 247 -0.84 -11.33 -1.47
CA ASP A 247 -1.43 -10.92 -2.75
C ASP A 247 -0.45 -10.09 -3.62
N ILE A 248 0.49 -9.37 -2.99
CA ILE A 248 1.43 -8.46 -3.69
C ILE A 248 2.78 -9.14 -3.99
N GLY A 249 3.07 -10.29 -3.36
CA GLY A 249 4.33 -11.03 -3.50
C GLY A 249 5.51 -10.36 -2.74
N PRO A 250 6.56 -11.13 -2.40
CA PRO A 250 7.75 -10.62 -1.71
C PRO A 250 8.54 -9.58 -2.52
#